data_AF-A0A7Y0N2G7-F1
#
_entry.id   AF-A0A7Y0N2G7-F1
#
_cell.length_a   1.000
_cell.length_b   1.000
_cell.length_c   1.000
_cell.angle_alpha   90.00
_cell.angle_beta   90.00
_cell.angle_gamma   90.00
#
_symmetry.space_group_name_H-M   'P 1'
#
loop_
_entity.id
_entity.type
_entity.pdbx_description
1 polymer ?
#
loop_
_entity_poly.entity_id
_entity_poly.type
_entity_poly.pdbx_seq_one_letter_code
_entity_poly.pdbx_strand_id
1 'polypeptide(L)'
;CPDSAKHITRTQENVTIELASGELLNAKLLVAADGAVSQCCQQIGLELSEHDFDQVAVIANIVTQEPHQGRAFERFTENGPVALLPMSDNRMSLVWCLRPDDAQIVMELSESEFLERLQQDFGWRLGAMQKVGLRASYPLLLRHRKQ
;
A
#
# COMPACT_ATOMS: atom_id res chain seq x y z
N CYS A 1 -18.43 -7.87 8.11
CA CYS A 1 -19.85 -7.46 8.05
C CYS A 1 -20.63 -8.53 7.30
N PRO A 2 -21.77 -9.00 7.82
CA PRO A 2 -22.54 -10.04 7.13
C PRO A 2 -23.30 -9.51 5.91
N ASP A 3 -23.39 -8.19 5.73
CA ASP A 3 -24.14 -7.56 4.64
C ASP A 3 -23.34 -6.41 3.98
N SER A 4 -23.74 -6.01 2.77
CA SER A 4 -23.06 -5.01 1.94
C SER A 4 -24.05 -4.04 1.31
N ALA A 5 -23.63 -2.77 1.10
CA ALA A 5 -24.46 -1.78 0.44
C ALA A 5 -24.60 -2.12 -1.05
N LYS A 6 -25.85 -2.24 -1.51
CA LYS A 6 -26.20 -2.60 -2.89
C LYS A 6 -26.62 -1.39 -3.71
N HIS A 7 -27.49 -0.54 -3.16
CA HIS A 7 -27.94 0.69 -3.81
C HIS A 7 -28.05 1.84 -2.81
N ILE A 8 -27.67 3.04 -3.24
CA ILE A 8 -27.73 4.25 -2.42
C ILE A 8 -28.50 5.33 -3.16
N THR A 9 -29.56 5.81 -2.52
CA THR A 9 -30.35 6.94 -3.00
C THR A 9 -30.21 8.09 -2.03
N ARG A 10 -29.95 9.30 -2.54
CA ARG A 10 -29.81 10.52 -1.74
C ARG A 10 -30.85 11.55 -2.14
N THR A 11 -31.52 12.11 -1.14
CA THR A 11 -32.35 13.32 -1.28
C THR A 11 -31.71 14.47 -0.51
N GLN A 12 -32.36 15.63 -0.45
CA GLN A 12 -31.89 16.73 0.40
C GLN A 12 -32.01 16.44 1.90
N GLU A 13 -32.89 15.52 2.31
CA GLU A 13 -33.26 15.31 3.71
C GLU A 13 -32.76 13.98 4.28
N ASN A 14 -32.53 12.99 3.41
CA ASN A 14 -32.15 11.65 3.82
C ASN A 14 -31.26 10.94 2.78
N VAL A 15 -30.66 9.84 3.25
CA VAL A 15 -30.00 8.81 2.45
C VAL A 15 -30.68 7.48 2.76
N THR A 16 -31.05 6.75 1.73
CA THR A 16 -31.56 5.38 1.83
C THR A 16 -30.53 4.44 1.24
N ILE A 17 -30.22 3.37 1.97
CA ILE A 17 -29.28 2.33 1.56
C ILE A 17 -30.06 1.02 1.48
N GLU A 18 -30.11 0.42 0.29
CA GLU A 18 -30.52 -0.97 0.11
C GLU A 18 -29.30 -1.85 0.35
N LEU A 19 -29.42 -2.78 1.31
CA LEU A 19 -28.41 -3.80 1.57
C LEU A 19 -28.59 -5.00 0.62
N ALA A 20 -27.57 -5.85 0.51
CA ALA A 20 -27.63 -7.03 -0.35
C ALA A 20 -28.68 -8.05 0.14
N SER A 21 -29.01 -8.06 1.43
CA SER A 21 -30.16 -8.80 1.99
C SER A 21 -31.53 -8.30 1.52
N GLY A 22 -31.60 -7.09 0.96
CA GLY A 22 -32.84 -6.37 0.64
C GLY A 22 -33.37 -5.49 1.79
N GLU A 23 -32.70 -5.47 2.95
CA GLU A 23 -33.03 -4.53 4.02
C GLU A 23 -32.78 -3.07 3.58
N LEU A 24 -33.67 -2.17 3.98
CA LEU A 24 -33.55 -0.73 3.71
C LEU A 24 -33.18 0.02 4.99
N LEU A 25 -32.02 0.66 4.98
CA LEU A 25 -31.58 1.56 6.04
C LEU A 25 -31.83 3.02 5.64
N ASN A 26 -32.34 3.82 6.56
CA ASN A 26 -32.57 5.25 6.35
C ASN A 26 -31.75 6.07 7.36
N ALA A 27 -31.04 7.08 6.88
CA ALA A 27 -30.22 7.95 7.71
C ALA A 27 -30.24 9.39 7.17
N LYS A 28 -29.85 10.35 8.02
CA LYS A 28 -29.64 11.75 7.59
C LYS A 28 -28.27 11.99 6.95
N LEU A 29 -27.31 11.12 7.24
CA LEU A 29 -25.92 11.22 6.79
C LEU A 29 -25.38 9.83 6.49
N LEU A 30 -24.66 9.71 5.37
CA LEU A 30 -23.85 8.55 5.03
C LEU A 30 -22.37 8.96 5.02
N VAL A 31 -21.55 8.23 5.78
CA VAL A 31 -20.08 8.33 5.72
C VAL A 31 -19.56 7.11 4.99
N ALA A 32 -19.01 7.30 3.78
CA ALA A 32 -18.37 6.23 3.02
C ALA A 32 -16.94 6.00 3.55
N ALA A 33 -16.72 4.85 4.18
CA ALA A 33 -15.42 4.42 4.73
C ALA A 33 -15.00 3.03 4.18
N ASP A 34 -15.40 2.73 2.95
CA ASP A 34 -15.21 1.47 2.23
C ASP A 34 -13.93 1.43 1.38
N GLY A 35 -12.95 2.27 1.71
CA GLY A 35 -11.62 2.31 1.08
C GLY A 35 -11.49 3.27 -0.09
N ALA A 36 -10.31 3.28 -0.72
CA ALA A 36 -9.96 4.25 -1.76
C ALA A 36 -10.84 4.12 -3.02
N VAL A 37 -11.20 2.89 -3.40
CA VAL A 37 -12.11 2.59 -4.52
C VAL A 37 -13.52 2.38 -3.95
N SER A 38 -14.06 3.43 -3.33
CA SER A 38 -15.38 3.40 -2.69
C SER A 38 -16.50 3.18 -3.70
N GLN A 39 -17.21 2.05 -3.57
CA GLN A 39 -18.41 1.76 -4.35
C GLN A 39 -19.54 2.71 -3.95
N CYS A 40 -19.62 3.04 -2.66
CA CYS A 40 -20.61 3.98 -2.15
C CYS A 40 -20.52 5.34 -2.88
N CYS A 41 -19.30 5.89 -2.99
CA CYS A 41 -19.05 7.15 -3.67
C CYS A 41 -19.37 7.09 -5.18
N GLN A 42 -19.05 5.97 -5.84
CA GLN A 42 -19.36 5.78 -7.26
C GLN A 42 -20.88 5.79 -7.52
N GLN A 43 -21.67 5.14 -6.66
CA GLN A 43 -23.14 5.08 -6.81
C GLN A 43 -23.81 6.46 -6.73
N ILE A 44 -23.22 7.40 -5.98
CA ILE A 44 -23.74 8.76 -5.82
C ILE A 44 -23.05 9.78 -6.74
N GLY A 45 -22.32 9.31 -7.76
CA GLY A 45 -21.72 10.16 -8.79
C GLY A 45 -20.49 10.95 -8.34
N LEU A 46 -19.82 10.55 -7.25
CA LEU A 46 -18.55 11.17 -6.86
C LEU A 46 -17.42 10.52 -7.67
N GLU A 47 -16.88 11.28 -8.61
CA GLU A 47 -15.80 10.83 -9.50
C GLU A 47 -14.48 10.61 -8.75
N LEU A 48 -13.73 9.58 -9.17
CA LEU A 48 -12.40 9.27 -8.64
C LEU A 48 -11.36 9.77 -9.64
N SER A 49 -10.44 10.62 -9.17
CA SER A 49 -9.22 10.95 -9.91
C SER A 49 -8.10 10.04 -9.45
N GLU A 50 -7.35 9.51 -10.41
CA GLU A 50 -6.17 8.68 -10.17
C GLU A 50 -4.98 9.29 -10.89
N HIS A 51 -3.83 9.30 -10.21
CA HIS A 51 -2.55 9.65 -10.79
C HIS A 51 -1.57 8.52 -10.52
N ASP A 52 -1.03 7.96 -11.59
CA ASP A 52 0.00 6.92 -11.54
C ASP A 52 1.38 7.59 -11.48
N PHE A 53 2.18 7.23 -10.47
CA PHE A 53 3.54 7.72 -10.31
C PHE A 53 4.55 7.01 -11.21
N ASP A 54 4.12 6.00 -11.98
CA ASP A 54 4.99 5.12 -12.76
C ASP A 54 6.09 4.49 -11.88
N GLN A 55 5.67 4.09 -10.68
CA GLN A 55 6.51 3.50 -9.65
C GLN A 55 5.80 2.32 -8.98
N VAL A 56 6.58 1.33 -8.60
CA VAL A 56 6.14 0.13 -7.88
C VAL A 56 6.90 0.05 -6.57
N ALA A 57 6.18 -0.19 -5.48
CA ALA A 57 6.77 -0.50 -4.19
C ALA A 57 6.90 -2.02 -4.02
N VAL A 58 8.15 -2.49 -3.91
CA VAL A 58 8.46 -3.85 -3.49
C VAL A 58 8.51 -3.88 -1.96
N ILE A 59 7.73 -4.78 -1.37
CA ILE A 59 7.55 -4.94 0.07
C ILE A 59 8.05 -6.32 0.49
N ALA A 60 8.83 -6.37 1.57
CA ALA A 60 9.27 -7.63 2.16
C ALA A 60 9.67 -7.44 3.64
N ASN A 61 9.76 -8.53 4.39
CA ASN A 61 10.42 -8.51 5.70
C ASN A 61 11.88 -8.89 5.56
N ILE A 62 12.78 -8.08 6.13
CA ILE A 62 14.24 -8.24 6.06
C ILE A 62 14.80 -8.49 7.45
N VAL A 63 15.79 -9.38 7.54
CA VAL A 63 16.66 -9.50 8.71
C VAL A 63 18.00 -8.84 8.38
N THR A 64 18.44 -7.94 9.24
CA THR A 64 19.72 -7.25 9.13
C THR A 64 20.68 -7.75 10.20
N GLN A 65 21.98 -7.65 9.92
CA GLN A 65 23.02 -8.03 10.88
C GLN A 65 22.96 -7.19 12.16
N GLU A 66 22.82 -5.88 12.01
CA GLU A 66 22.74 -4.98 13.16
C GLU A 66 21.29 -4.78 13.61
N PRO A 67 21.04 -4.66 14.92
CA PRO A 67 19.71 -4.38 15.41
C PRO A 67 19.26 -2.95 15.11
N HIS A 68 17.98 -2.81 14.73
CA HIS A 68 17.44 -1.51 14.33
C HIS A 68 17.24 -0.53 15.49
N GLN A 69 17.15 -1.02 16.74
CA GLN A 69 17.02 -0.21 17.96
C GLN A 69 15.84 0.77 17.89
N GLY A 70 14.72 0.32 17.32
CA GLY A 70 13.52 1.15 17.12
C GLY A 70 13.67 2.30 16.11
N ARG A 71 14.74 2.34 15.30
CA ARG A 71 14.96 3.38 14.28
C ARG A 71 14.49 2.91 12.91
N ALA A 72 13.78 3.79 12.22
CA ALA A 72 13.51 3.67 10.79
C ALA A 72 14.63 4.33 9.98
N PHE A 73 14.85 3.83 8.78
CA PHE A 73 15.85 4.33 7.85
C PHE A 73 15.21 4.55 6.49
N GLU A 74 15.58 5.63 5.83
CA GLU A 74 15.18 5.91 4.47
C GLU A 74 16.39 6.44 3.70
N ARG A 75 16.57 5.93 2.48
CA ARG A 75 17.60 6.40 1.55
C ARG A 75 16.96 6.70 0.21
N PHE A 76 17.20 7.90 -0.30
CA PHE A 76 16.80 8.28 -1.64
C PHE A 76 17.83 7.79 -2.66
N THR A 77 17.34 7.12 -3.70
CA THR A 77 18.11 6.67 -4.86
C THR A 77 17.59 7.33 -6.13
N GLU A 78 18.26 7.10 -7.26
CA GLU A 78 17.79 7.60 -8.56
C GLU A 78 16.42 7.02 -8.97
N ASN A 79 16.08 5.84 -8.46
CA ASN A 79 14.84 5.13 -8.80
C ASN A 79 13.69 5.42 -7.82
N GLY A 80 13.99 6.03 -6.67
CA GLY A 80 13.03 6.28 -5.59
C GLY A 80 13.61 5.96 -4.20
N PRO A 81 12.81 6.13 -3.15
CA PRO A 81 13.23 5.81 -1.79
C PRO A 81 13.32 4.30 -1.54
N VAL A 82 14.28 3.92 -0.68
CA VAL A 82 14.37 2.62 -0.03
C VAL A 82 14.24 2.85 1.47
N ALA A 83 13.16 2.35 2.06
CA ALA A 83 12.86 2.50 3.47
C ALA A 83 12.86 1.15 4.19
N LEU A 84 13.45 1.12 5.38
CA LEU A 84 13.41 0.00 6.31
C LEU A 84 12.79 0.49 7.63
N LEU A 85 11.67 -0.12 8.02
CA LEU A 85 10.88 0.23 9.19
C LEU A 85 11.02 -0.86 10.26
N PRO A 86 11.28 -0.52 11.54
CA PRO A 86 11.50 -1.50 12.59
C PRO A 86 10.25 -2.34 12.89
N MET A 87 10.43 -3.64 13.11
CA MET A 87 9.39 -4.61 13.49
C MET A 87 9.76 -5.38 14.76
N SER A 88 8.87 -6.28 15.20
CA SER A 88 9.21 -7.26 16.23
C SER A 88 10.32 -8.21 15.76
N ASP A 89 10.99 -8.85 16.73
CA ASP A 89 12.00 -9.89 16.47
C ASP A 89 13.20 -9.40 15.67
N ASN A 90 13.54 -8.11 15.84
CA ASN A 90 14.65 -7.44 15.17
C ASN A 90 14.58 -7.49 13.62
N ARG A 91 13.37 -7.57 13.08
CA ARG A 91 13.11 -7.52 11.63
C ARG A 91 12.85 -6.10 11.17
N MET A 92 12.95 -5.90 9.87
CA MET A 92 12.64 -4.65 9.20
C MET A 92 11.59 -4.89 8.12
N SER A 93 10.55 -4.05 8.06
CA SER A 93 9.66 -3.98 6.91
C SER A 93 10.29 -3.11 5.83
N LEU A 94 10.53 -3.68 4.67
CA LEU A 94 11.08 -3.00 3.50
C LEU A 94 9.96 -2.36 2.68
N VAL A 95 10.20 -1.12 2.26
CA VAL A 95 9.49 -0.46 1.16
C VAL A 95 10.54 0.02 0.17
N TRP A 96 10.61 -0.61 -0.99
CA TRP A 96 11.60 -0.29 -2.03
C TRP A 96 10.88 0.19 -3.29
N CYS A 97 10.94 1.49 -3.53
CA CYS A 97 10.32 2.09 -4.70
C CYS A 97 11.25 1.99 -5.90
N LEU A 98 10.71 1.41 -6.98
CA LEU A 98 11.41 1.15 -8.23
C LEU A 98 10.52 1.52 -9.42
N ARG A 99 11.12 1.67 -10.60
CA ARG A 99 10.35 1.70 -11.85
C ARG A 99 9.71 0.33 -12.11
N PRO A 100 8.61 0.24 -12.88
CA PRO A 100 7.92 -1.02 -13.13
C PRO A 100 8.83 -2.14 -13.66
N ASP A 101 9.67 -1.84 -14.65
CA ASP A 101 10.59 -2.81 -15.25
C ASP A 101 11.62 -3.33 -14.24
N ASP A 102 12.21 -2.44 -13.43
CA ASP A 102 13.17 -2.80 -12.38
C ASP A 102 12.50 -3.64 -11.28
N ALA A 103 11.27 -3.28 -10.90
CA ALA A 103 10.51 -4.01 -9.89
C ALA A 103 10.21 -5.45 -10.35
N GLN A 104 9.86 -5.64 -11.63
CA GLN A 104 9.65 -6.98 -12.18
C GLN A 104 10.92 -7.83 -12.06
N ILE A 105 12.07 -7.29 -12.48
CA ILE A 105 13.36 -7.98 -12.36
C ILE A 105 13.64 -8.34 -10.90
N VAL A 106 13.51 -7.38 -9.98
CA VAL A 106 13.81 -7.57 -8.55
C VAL A 106 12.91 -8.64 -7.91
N MET A 107 11.65 -8.74 -8.33
CA MET A 107 10.71 -9.75 -7.83
C MET A 107 11.07 -11.18 -8.28
N GLU A 108 11.75 -11.32 -9.42
CA GLU A 108 12.15 -12.61 -10.01
C GLU A 108 13.52 -13.11 -9.50
N LEU A 109 14.34 -12.23 -8.90
CA LEU A 109 15.66 -12.59 -8.37
C LEU A 109 15.61 -13.74 -7.34
N SER A 110 16.69 -14.50 -7.24
CA SER A 110 16.90 -15.36 -6.08
C SER A 110 17.03 -14.55 -4.78
N GLU A 111 16.89 -15.19 -3.62
CA GLU A 111 17.07 -14.53 -2.32
C GLU A 111 18.45 -13.87 -2.19
N SER A 112 19.52 -14.54 -2.61
CA SER A 112 20.89 -13.99 -2.54
C SER A 112 21.05 -12.76 -3.44
N GLU A 113 20.60 -12.83 -4.69
CA GLU A 113 20.71 -11.71 -5.64
C GLU A 113 19.85 -10.51 -5.19
N PHE A 114 18.67 -10.78 -4.62
CA PHE A 114 17.82 -9.75 -4.05
C PHE A 114 18.51 -9.03 -2.89
N LEU A 115 19.10 -9.78 -1.94
CA LEU A 115 19.80 -9.21 -0.80
C LEU A 115 21.04 -8.43 -1.23
N GLU A 116 21.80 -8.93 -2.20
CA GLU A 116 22.95 -8.21 -2.76
C GLU A 116 22.53 -6.89 -3.42
N ARG A 117 21.47 -6.90 -4.23
CA ARG A 117 20.98 -5.67 -4.85
C ARG A 117 20.42 -4.69 -3.83
N LEU A 118 19.65 -5.17 -2.86
CA LEU A 118 19.15 -4.34 -1.76
C LEU A 118 20.31 -3.75 -0.94
N GLN A 119 21.37 -4.52 -0.69
CA GLN A 119 22.55 -4.07 0.02
C GLN A 119 23.24 -2.91 -0.69
N GLN A 120 23.32 -2.95 -2.03
CA GLN A 120 23.90 -1.88 -2.84
C GLN A 120 23.05 -0.60 -2.76
N ASP A 121 21.74 -0.74 -2.96
CA ASP A 121 20.82 0.39 -2.99
C ASP A 121 20.64 1.03 -1.60
N PHE A 122 20.53 0.22 -0.54
CA PHE A 122 20.36 0.71 0.83
C PHE A 122 21.69 1.14 1.48
N GLY A 123 22.77 0.37 1.30
CA GLY A 123 24.07 0.57 1.94
C GLY A 123 24.23 -0.18 3.27
N TRP A 124 25.28 0.12 4.03
CA TRP A 124 25.78 -0.75 5.11
C TRP A 124 25.42 -0.33 6.54
N ARG A 125 24.53 0.65 6.72
CA ARG A 125 24.22 1.23 8.04
C ARG A 125 23.58 0.25 9.03
N LEU A 126 22.97 -0.83 8.53
CA LEU A 126 22.42 -1.94 9.33
C LEU A 126 23.27 -3.22 9.22
N GLY A 127 24.53 -3.09 8.80
CA GLY A 127 25.38 -4.22 8.45
C GLY A 127 24.87 -4.97 7.22
N ALA A 128 25.16 -6.27 7.17
CA ALA A 128 24.73 -7.13 6.08
C ALA A 128 23.21 -7.38 6.09
N MET A 129 22.58 -7.38 4.90
CA MET A 129 21.24 -7.91 4.68
C MET A 129 21.32 -9.45 4.68
N GLN A 130 20.69 -10.10 5.64
CA GLN A 130 20.93 -11.54 5.90
C GLN A 130 19.84 -12.45 5.35
N LYS A 131 18.60 -11.98 5.35
CA LYS A 131 17.44 -12.80 4.96
C LYS A 131 16.32 -11.92 4.46
N VAL A 132 15.57 -12.42 3.48
CA VAL A 132 14.32 -11.81 3.02
C VAL A 132 13.17 -12.81 3.11
N GLY A 133 11.98 -12.32 3.49
CA GLY A 133 10.74 -13.10 3.49
C GLY A 133 10.06 -13.13 2.13
N LEU A 134 8.77 -13.48 2.11
CA LEU A 134 7.96 -13.34 0.91
C LEU A 134 7.95 -11.88 0.43
N ARG A 135 8.11 -11.71 -0.87
CA ARG A 135 8.11 -10.42 -1.55
C ARG A 135 6.73 -10.18 -2.15
N ALA A 136 6.25 -8.95 -2.05
CA ALA A 136 5.05 -8.47 -2.72
C ALA A 136 5.37 -7.17 -3.44
N SER A 137 4.60 -6.83 -4.48
CA SER A 137 4.77 -5.59 -5.24
C SER A 137 3.43 -4.91 -5.46
N TYR A 138 3.39 -3.60 -5.28
CA TYR A 138 2.18 -2.79 -5.48
C TYR A 138 2.48 -1.53 -6.30
N PRO A 139 1.66 -1.18 -7.31
CA PRO A 139 1.80 0.09 -8.01
C PRO A 139 1.49 1.25 -7.06
N LEU A 140 2.24 2.33 -7.18
CA LEU A 140 2.02 3.55 -6.41
C LEU A 140 1.06 4.47 -7.15
N LEU A 141 -0.17 4.52 -6.65
CA LEU A 141 -1.27 5.29 -7.22
C LEU A 141 -1.76 6.32 -6.21
N LEU A 142 -1.80 7.59 -6.59
CA LEU A 142 -2.51 8.62 -5.85
C LEU A 142 -3.97 8.60 -6.28
N ARG A 143 -4.86 8.25 -5.36
CA ARG A 143 -6.31 8.27 -5.55
C ARG A 143 -6.92 9.38 -4.73
N HIS A 144 -7.62 10.30 -5.38
CA HIS A 144 -8.29 11.40 -4.71
C HIS A 144 -9.60 11.77 -5.42
N ARG A 145 -10.47 12.52 -4.72
CA ARG A 145 -11.70 13.06 -5.30
C ARG A 145 -11.57 14.57 -5.31
N LYS A 146 -11.92 15.22 -6.41
CA LYS A 146 -11.94 16.68 -6.47
C LYS A 146 -13.06 17.18 -5.53
N GLN A 147 -12.74 18.19 -4.74
CA GLN A 147 -13.69 18.87 -3.86
C GLN A 147 -14.66 19.73 -4.66
#